data_AF-A0A1C4BUZ9-F1
#
_entry.id   AF-A0A1C4BUZ9-F1
#
_cell.length_a   1.000
_cell.length_b   1.000
_cell.length_c   1.000
_cell.angle_alpha   90.00
_cell.angle_beta   90.00
_cell.angle_gamma   90.00
#
_symmetry.space_group_name_H-M   'P 1'
#
loop_
_entity.id
_entity.type
_entity.pdbx_description
1 polymer ?
#
loop_
_entity_poly.entity_id
_entity_poly.type
_entity_poly.pdbx_seq_one_letter_code
_entity_poly.pdbx_strand_id
1 'polypeptide(L)'
;MNTGPTTDDLWDAALVKAGFVDKRDGESPSHRALAEHLGIGTSTITNIRAGNAKPKPATVAKIADALRIDVRELSRWIGQTREVAKPYTPPSEADLLDQRERDALDEIIRVMAASKIGVKPEDETSQNQPLRVVRPIAASPPIAASRRNKETRSD
;
A
#
# COMPACT_ATOMS: atom_id res chain seq x y z
N MET A 1 -0.62 -39.30 -1.84
CA MET A 1 -0.26 -38.54 -3.06
C MET A 1 -0.65 -37.11 -2.79
N ASN A 2 0.29 -36.16 -2.82
CA ASN A 2 0.03 -34.77 -2.47
C ASN A 2 -0.55 -34.07 -3.71
N THR A 3 -1.88 -34.05 -3.84
CA THR A 3 -2.61 -33.55 -5.03
C THR A 3 -2.84 -32.04 -4.99
N GLY A 4 -1.89 -31.29 -4.42
CA GLY A 4 -1.92 -29.82 -4.41
C GLY A 4 -1.10 -29.24 -5.55
N PRO A 5 -1.45 -28.07 -6.11
CA PRO A 5 -0.61 -27.38 -7.08
C PRO A 5 0.76 -27.10 -6.47
N THR A 6 1.81 -27.36 -7.24
CA THR A 6 3.18 -27.04 -6.83
C THR A 6 3.38 -25.53 -6.86
N THR A 7 4.41 -25.03 -6.18
CA THR A 7 4.79 -23.61 -6.24
C THR A 7 5.02 -23.17 -7.69
N ASP A 8 5.57 -24.06 -8.53
CA ASP A 8 5.79 -23.81 -9.94
C ASP A 8 4.48 -23.62 -10.71
N ASP A 9 3.47 -24.46 -10.44
CA ASP A 9 2.14 -24.32 -11.05
C ASP A 9 1.47 -22.99 -10.64
N LEU A 10 1.69 -22.54 -9.40
CA LEU A 10 1.17 -21.26 -8.91
C LEU A 10 1.82 -20.07 -9.62
N TRP A 11 3.14 -20.12 -9.85
CA TRP A 11 3.87 -19.12 -10.62
C TRP A 11 3.38 -19.05 -12.06
N ASP A 12 3.24 -20.20 -12.71
CA ASP A 12 2.83 -20.28 -14.11
C ASP A 12 1.38 -19.77 -14.28
N ALA A 13 0.47 -20.16 -13.38
CA ALA A 13 -0.89 -19.63 -13.35
C ALA A 13 -0.93 -18.10 -13.13
N ALA A 14 -0.08 -17.57 -12.23
CA ALA A 14 -0.01 -16.13 -11.98
C ALA A 14 0.51 -15.34 -13.18
N LEU A 15 1.52 -15.87 -13.89
CA LEU A 15 2.07 -15.27 -15.11
C LEU A 15 1.01 -15.18 -16.21
N VAL A 16 0.31 -16.28 -16.48
CA VAL A 16 -0.76 -16.32 -17.49
C VAL A 16 -1.90 -15.37 -17.10
N LYS A 17 -2.36 -15.42 -15.84
CA LYS A 17 -3.42 -14.53 -15.33
C LYS A 17 -3.04 -13.05 -15.42
N ALA A 18 -1.78 -12.72 -15.21
CA ALA A 18 -1.27 -11.35 -15.31
C ALA A 18 -1.09 -10.88 -16.77
N GLY A 19 -1.08 -11.81 -17.73
CA GLY A 19 -0.84 -11.55 -19.16
C GLY A 19 0.62 -11.62 -19.57
N PHE A 20 1.51 -12.16 -18.72
CA PHE A 20 2.91 -12.39 -19.04
C PHE A 20 3.06 -13.73 -19.76
N VAL A 21 2.69 -13.74 -21.03
CA VAL A 21 2.73 -14.91 -21.90
C VAL A 21 3.78 -14.78 -23.00
N ASP A 22 4.19 -15.90 -23.61
CA ASP A 22 5.08 -15.88 -24.77
C ASP A 22 4.36 -15.23 -25.95
N LYS A 23 5.07 -14.41 -26.72
CA LYS A 23 4.54 -13.74 -27.92
C LYS A 23 4.30 -14.72 -29.07
N ARG A 24 4.90 -15.91 -29.02
CA ARG A 24 4.82 -16.94 -30.07
C ARG A 24 3.48 -17.66 -30.08
N ASP A 25 2.97 -18.02 -28.91
CA ASP A 25 1.73 -18.77 -28.73
C ASP A 25 0.63 -17.96 -28.04
N GLY A 26 0.97 -16.92 -27.27
CA GLY A 26 0.01 -16.11 -26.53
C GLY A 26 -0.60 -16.81 -25.32
N GLU A 27 -0.12 -18.01 -24.97
CA GLU A 27 -0.74 -18.88 -23.96
C GLU A 27 0.27 -19.38 -22.93
N SER A 28 1.54 -19.59 -23.31
CA SER A 28 2.55 -20.13 -22.41
C SER A 28 3.09 -19.06 -21.44
N PRO A 29 3.32 -19.38 -20.15
CA PRO A 29 3.88 -18.43 -19.18
C PRO A 29 5.28 -17.96 -19.60
N SER A 30 5.55 -16.65 -19.47
CA SER A 30 6.83 -16.05 -19.88
C SER A 30 7.48 -15.21 -18.79
N HIS A 31 8.54 -15.76 -18.19
CA HIS A 31 9.44 -15.01 -17.30
C HIS A 31 10.12 -13.84 -17.99
N ARG A 32 10.36 -13.96 -19.32
CA ARG A 32 10.99 -12.90 -20.11
C ARG A 32 10.08 -11.68 -20.20
N ALA A 33 8.79 -11.89 -20.43
CA ALA A 33 7.81 -10.82 -20.46
C ALA A 33 7.72 -10.09 -19.11
N LEU A 34 7.70 -10.84 -17.99
CA LEU A 34 7.71 -10.25 -16.65
C LEU A 34 9.00 -9.48 -16.36
N ALA A 35 10.15 -10.05 -16.70
CA ALA A 35 11.46 -9.44 -16.50
C ALA A 35 11.61 -8.12 -17.29
N GLU A 36 11.18 -8.10 -18.55
CA GLU A 36 11.12 -6.89 -19.39
C GLU A 36 10.21 -5.83 -18.78
N HIS A 37 9.02 -6.23 -18.32
CA HIS A 37 8.05 -5.32 -17.70
C HIS A 37 8.61 -4.65 -16.43
N LEU A 38 9.36 -5.40 -15.63
CA LEU A 38 9.93 -4.93 -14.37
C LEU A 38 11.31 -4.27 -14.50
N GLY A 39 11.93 -4.34 -15.68
CA GLY A 39 13.29 -3.85 -15.90
C GLY A 39 14.35 -4.60 -15.10
N ILE A 40 14.12 -5.90 -14.82
CA ILE A 40 15.06 -6.77 -14.10
C ILE A 40 15.52 -7.94 -14.98
N GLY A 41 16.64 -8.56 -14.62
CA GLY A 41 17.16 -9.70 -15.40
C GLY A 41 16.25 -10.93 -15.29
N THR A 42 16.08 -11.66 -16.40
CA THR A 42 15.36 -12.95 -16.42
C THR A 42 15.97 -13.96 -15.44
N SER A 43 17.30 -14.00 -15.34
CA SER A 43 18.03 -14.83 -14.37
C SER A 43 17.69 -14.49 -12.92
N THR A 44 17.34 -13.23 -12.63
CA THR A 44 16.90 -12.81 -11.30
C THR A 44 15.53 -13.39 -10.99
N ILE A 45 14.58 -13.32 -11.93
CA ILE A 45 13.25 -13.93 -11.76
C ILE A 45 13.35 -15.44 -11.56
N THR A 46 14.14 -16.15 -12.37
CA THR A 46 14.30 -17.60 -12.23
C THR A 46 14.96 -17.98 -10.90
N ASN A 47 15.95 -17.21 -10.43
CA ASN A 47 16.58 -17.45 -9.12
C ASN A 47 15.63 -17.17 -7.95
N ILE A 48 14.73 -16.19 -8.09
CA ILE A 48 13.69 -15.90 -7.09
C ILE A 48 12.66 -17.04 -7.06
N ARG A 49 12.17 -17.49 -8.23
CA ARG A 49 11.22 -18.61 -8.35
C ARG A 49 11.79 -19.89 -7.76
N ALA A 50 13.07 -20.18 -8.03
CA ALA A 50 13.77 -21.34 -7.49
C ALA A 50 14.13 -21.22 -5.99
N GLY A 51 13.84 -20.09 -5.33
CA GLY A 51 14.22 -19.85 -3.93
C GLY A 51 15.73 -19.65 -3.70
N ASN A 52 16.53 -19.59 -4.75
CA ASN A 52 17.98 -19.43 -4.70
C ASN A 52 18.43 -17.99 -4.41
N ALA A 53 17.54 -17.02 -4.60
CA ALA A 53 17.79 -15.61 -4.32
C ALA A 53 16.83 -15.07 -3.25
N LYS A 54 17.35 -14.22 -2.37
CA LYS A 54 16.57 -13.45 -1.40
C LYS A 54 16.40 -12.00 -1.90
N PRO A 55 15.34 -11.69 -2.66
CA PRO A 55 15.11 -10.34 -3.15
C PRO A 55 14.84 -9.35 -2.00
N LYS A 56 15.12 -8.07 -2.26
CA LYS A 56 14.75 -6.98 -1.34
C LYS A 56 13.22 -6.85 -1.27
N PRO A 57 12.63 -6.38 -0.16
CA PRO A 57 11.19 -6.20 -0.03
C PRO A 57 10.57 -5.37 -1.16
N ALA A 58 11.27 -4.32 -1.60
CA ALA A 58 10.83 -3.48 -2.73
C ALA A 58 10.74 -4.25 -4.06
N THR A 59 11.60 -5.24 -4.28
CA THR A 59 11.57 -6.10 -5.48
C THR A 59 10.41 -7.09 -5.40
N VAL A 60 10.16 -7.66 -4.23
CA VAL A 60 9.01 -8.55 -3.99
C VAL A 60 7.70 -7.79 -4.22
N ALA A 61 7.58 -6.58 -3.69
CA ALA A 61 6.40 -5.73 -3.90
C ALA A 61 6.15 -5.47 -5.40
N LYS A 62 7.19 -5.10 -6.16
CA LYS A 62 7.06 -4.89 -7.61
C LYS A 62 6.60 -6.14 -8.37
N ILE A 63 7.12 -7.32 -8.01
CA ILE A 63 6.73 -8.58 -8.65
C ILE A 63 5.29 -8.93 -8.28
N ALA A 64 4.90 -8.76 -7.01
CA ALA A 64 3.54 -8.99 -6.54
C ALA A 64 2.53 -8.08 -7.24
N ASP A 65 2.86 -6.78 -7.35
CA ASP A 65 2.05 -5.78 -8.06
C ASP A 65 1.86 -6.16 -9.54
N ALA A 66 2.95 -6.54 -10.23
CA ALA A 66 2.89 -6.95 -11.63
C ALA A 66 2.03 -8.21 -11.83
N LEU A 67 2.17 -9.20 -10.93
CA LEU A 67 1.42 -10.44 -10.97
C LEU A 67 -0.02 -10.31 -10.42
N ARG A 68 -0.38 -9.15 -9.86
CA ARG A 68 -1.66 -8.89 -9.18
C ARG A 68 -1.95 -9.91 -8.07
N ILE A 69 -0.93 -10.25 -7.29
CA ILE A 69 -1.01 -11.14 -6.13
C ILE A 69 -0.59 -10.41 -4.87
N ASP A 70 -1.05 -10.90 -3.71
CA ASP A 70 -0.66 -10.32 -2.43
C ASP A 70 0.84 -10.57 -2.15
N VAL A 71 1.53 -9.56 -1.61
CA VAL A 71 2.97 -9.62 -1.30
C VAL A 71 3.28 -10.76 -0.33
N ARG A 72 2.38 -11.05 0.63
CA ARG A 72 2.55 -12.15 1.59
C ARG A 72 2.42 -13.50 0.90
N GLU A 73 1.52 -13.62 -0.09
CA GLU A 73 1.36 -14.84 -0.87
C GLU A 73 2.61 -15.11 -1.71
N LEU A 74 3.10 -14.10 -2.43
CA LEU A 74 4.37 -14.21 -3.15
C LEU A 74 5.53 -14.55 -2.21
N SER A 75 5.57 -13.93 -1.03
CA SER A 75 6.60 -14.20 -0.01
C SER A 75 6.56 -15.66 0.46
N ARG A 76 5.39 -16.29 0.55
CA ARG A 76 5.25 -17.73 0.84
C ARG A 76 5.87 -18.58 -0.26
N TRP A 77 5.59 -18.25 -1.52
CA TRP A 77 6.09 -19.01 -2.67
C TRP A 77 7.61 -19.03 -2.74
N ILE A 78 8.25 -17.90 -2.42
CA ILE A 78 9.72 -17.74 -2.48
C ILE A 78 10.43 -18.11 -1.18
N GLY A 79 9.72 -18.71 -0.21
CA GLY A 79 10.29 -19.07 1.10
C GLY A 79 10.77 -17.87 1.92
N GLN A 80 10.28 -16.67 1.62
CA GLN A 80 10.55 -15.43 2.36
C GLN A 80 9.42 -15.04 3.32
N THR A 81 8.44 -15.93 3.55
CA THR A 81 7.56 -15.79 4.72
C THR A 81 8.47 -15.52 5.90
N ARG A 82 8.36 -14.30 6.45
CA ARG A 82 8.90 -13.99 7.76
C ARG A 82 8.08 -14.88 8.68
N GLU A 83 8.52 -16.12 8.87
CA GLU A 83 8.01 -16.96 9.95
C GLU A 83 8.04 -16.05 11.16
N VAL A 84 6.90 -15.90 11.81
CA VAL A 84 6.81 -15.15 13.06
C VAL A 84 7.76 -15.87 13.98
N ALA A 85 9.01 -15.38 14.08
CA ALA A 85 10.14 -16.15 14.58
C ALA A 85 9.96 -16.55 16.04
N LYS A 86 8.99 -15.92 16.71
CA LYS A 86 8.16 -16.34 17.83
C LYS A 86 7.08 -15.26 18.02
N PRO A 87 5.90 -15.55 18.59
CA PRO A 87 5.01 -14.51 19.11
C PRO A 87 5.80 -13.55 20.02
N TYR A 88 5.58 -12.25 19.88
CA TYR A 88 6.22 -11.28 20.78
C TYR A 88 5.61 -11.42 22.16
N THR A 89 6.42 -11.86 23.12
CA THR A 89 6.07 -11.82 24.54
C THR A 89 6.75 -10.57 25.13
N PRO A 90 5.99 -9.61 25.66
CA PRO A 90 6.58 -8.45 26.31
C PRO A 90 7.41 -8.90 27.54
N PRO A 91 8.52 -8.21 27.84
CA PRO A 91 9.32 -8.51 29.02
C PRO A 91 8.54 -8.10 30.30
N SER A 92 8.92 -8.63 31.46
CA SER A 92 8.25 -8.38 32.75
C SER A 92 8.12 -6.90 33.12
N GLU A 93 9.04 -6.07 32.63
CA GLU A 93 9.08 -4.63 32.83
C GLU A 93 7.88 -3.93 32.18
N ALA A 94 7.25 -4.55 31.17
CA ALA A 94 6.02 -4.03 30.56
C ALA A 94 4.82 -4.06 31.52
N ASP A 95 4.86 -4.88 32.57
CA ASP A 95 3.80 -4.94 33.59
C ASP A 95 3.80 -3.69 34.49
N LEU A 96 4.91 -2.94 34.52
CA LEU A 96 5.00 -1.67 35.26
C LEU A 96 4.39 -0.50 34.49
N LEU A 97 4.16 -0.66 33.19
CA LEU A 97 3.60 0.40 32.36
C LEU A 97 2.14 0.66 32.73
N ASP A 98 1.73 1.91 32.70
CA ASP A 98 0.32 2.25 32.77
C ASP A 98 -0.39 2.05 31.42
N GLN A 99 -1.70 2.29 31.37
CA GLN A 99 -2.46 2.10 30.14
C GLN A 99 -2.02 3.05 29.03
N ARG A 100 -1.69 4.29 29.36
CA ARG A 100 -1.30 5.31 28.39
C ARG A 100 0.05 4.98 27.77
N GLU A 101 0.98 4.45 28.56
CA GLU A 101 2.30 4.00 28.11
C GLU A 101 2.20 2.78 27.21
N ARG A 102 1.33 1.81 27.55
CA ARG A 102 1.04 0.67 26.67
C ARG A 102 0.44 1.10 25.33
N ASP A 103 -0.54 1.99 25.34
CA ASP A 103 -1.16 2.50 24.12
C ASP A 103 -0.11 3.19 23.22
N ALA A 104 0.82 3.94 23.82
CA ALA A 104 1.91 4.58 23.08
C ALA A 104 2.90 3.57 22.49
N LEU A 105 3.26 2.51 23.24
CA LEU A 105 4.11 1.44 22.75
C LEU A 105 3.46 0.68 21.58
N ASP A 106 2.17 0.39 21.70
CA ASP A 106 1.38 -0.26 20.64
C ASP A 106 1.36 0.58 19.37
N GLU A 107 1.26 1.91 19.49
CA GLU A 107 1.30 2.81 18.35
C GLU A 107 2.69 2.82 17.68
N ILE A 108 3.77 2.84 18.47
CA ILE A 108 5.13 2.70 17.93
C ILE A 108 5.28 1.38 17.17
N ILE A 109 4.81 0.27 17.75
CA ILE A 109 4.83 -1.05 17.10
C ILE A 109 4.05 -0.99 15.79
N ARG A 110 2.86 -0.37 15.79
CA ARG A 110 2.01 -0.22 14.60
C ARG A 110 2.71 0.56 13.49
N VAL A 111 3.31 1.71 13.82
CA VAL A 111 4.07 2.54 12.86
C VAL A 111 5.25 1.76 12.26
N MET A 112 6.00 1.06 13.12
CA MET A 112 7.15 0.25 12.70
C MET A 112 6.73 -0.95 11.85
N ALA A 113 5.57 -1.54 12.14
CA ALA A 113 5.00 -2.65 11.39
C ALA A 113 4.40 -2.23 10.05
N ALA A 114 3.69 -1.09 9.98
CA ALA A 114 3.09 -0.55 8.76
C ALA A 114 4.14 -0.39 7.65
N SER A 115 5.32 0.14 8.00
CA SER A 115 6.46 0.29 7.08
C SER A 115 7.02 -1.03 6.56
N LYS A 116 6.80 -2.14 7.27
CA LYS A 116 7.34 -3.48 6.94
C LYS A 116 6.32 -4.38 6.25
N ILE A 117 5.03 -4.16 6.49
CA ILE A 117 3.95 -5.00 5.95
C ILE A 117 3.55 -4.51 4.54
N GLY A 118 3.96 -3.32 4.12
CA GLY A 118 3.55 -2.79 2.81
C GLY A 118 2.04 -2.58 2.71
N VAL A 119 1.37 -2.37 3.85
CA VAL A 119 -0.03 -1.96 3.87
C VAL A 119 -0.10 -0.60 3.22
N LYS A 120 -0.64 -0.52 2.00
CA LYS A 120 -1.19 0.75 1.51
C LYS A 120 -2.33 1.11 2.46
N PRO A 121 -2.36 2.32 3.05
CA PRO A 121 -3.54 2.77 3.75
C PRO A 121 -4.69 2.73 2.74
N GLU A 122 -5.60 1.80 2.98
CA GLU A 122 -6.82 1.63 2.22
C GLU A 122 -7.78 2.77 2.60
N ASP A 123 -8.45 3.28 1.57
CA ASP A 123 -9.24 4.51 1.55
C ASP A 123 -10.12 4.71 2.79
N GLU A 124 -9.74 5.66 3.66
CA GLU A 124 -10.69 6.35 4.52
C GLU A 124 -11.52 7.32 3.66
N THR A 125 -12.38 6.78 2.80
CA THR A 125 -13.44 7.57 2.17
C THR A 125 -14.67 7.58 3.08
N SER A 126 -15.01 8.80 3.50
CA SER A 126 -16.33 9.25 3.96
C SER A 126 -16.83 8.72 5.29
N GLN A 127 -16.46 9.39 6.39
CA GLN A 127 -17.42 10.02 7.31
C GLN A 127 -16.79 11.25 7.99
N ASN A 128 -16.57 12.33 7.23
CA ASN A 128 -16.38 13.65 7.83
C ASN A 128 -17.25 14.65 7.07
N GLN A 129 -18.57 14.63 7.34
CA GLN A 129 -19.42 15.77 6.99
C GLN A 129 -18.98 16.94 7.88
N PRO A 130 -18.50 18.07 7.33
CA PRO A 130 -18.38 19.26 8.14
C PRO A 130 -19.81 19.68 8.54
N LEU A 131 -20.06 19.74 9.84
CA LEU A 131 -21.26 20.32 10.43
C LEU A 131 -21.57 21.65 9.73
N ARG A 132 -22.63 21.65 8.92
CA ARG A 132 -23.13 22.85 8.27
C ARG A 132 -23.77 23.71 9.37
N VAL A 133 -22.97 24.59 9.97
CA VAL A 133 -23.48 25.62 10.87
C VAL A 133 -24.40 26.52 10.06
N VAL A 134 -25.70 26.27 10.15
CA VAL A 134 -26.73 27.17 9.63
C VAL A 134 -26.68 28.42 10.50
N ARG A 135 -26.03 29.47 10.01
CA ARG A 135 -26.14 30.80 10.62
C ARG A 135 -27.58 31.31 10.41
N PRO A 136 -28.25 31.83 11.44
CA PRO A 136 -29.53 32.49 11.25
C PRO A 136 -29.32 33.75 10.40
N ILE A 137 -30.24 33.96 9.46
CA ILE A 137 -30.25 35.08 8.52
C ILE A 137 -30.52 36.37 9.32
N ALA A 138 -29.47 37.16 9.56
CA ALA A 138 -29.64 38.53 10.00
C ALA A 138 -29.95 39.41 8.79
N ALA A 139 -31.04 40.16 8.89
CA ALA A 139 -31.57 41.06 7.87
C ALA A 139 -30.52 42.07 7.36
N SER A 140 -30.47 42.25 6.04
CA SER A 140 -29.68 43.29 5.38
C SER A 140 -30.19 44.69 5.77
N PRO A 141 -29.31 45.65 6.11
CA PRO A 141 -29.67 47.06 6.18
C PRO A 141 -29.75 47.68 4.75
N PRO A 142 -30.51 48.78 4.57
CA PRO A 142 -30.76 49.34 3.25
C PRO A 142 -29.54 50.08 2.69
N ILE A 143 -29.42 50.03 1.36
CA ILE A 143 -28.39 50.66 0.53
C ILE A 143 -28.45 52.19 0.70
N ALA A 144 -27.43 52.78 1.32
CA ALA A 144 -27.22 54.23 1.30
C ALA A 144 -26.47 54.62 0.01
N ALA A 145 -27.11 55.46 -0.80
CA ALA A 145 -26.58 56.01 -2.03
C ALA A 145 -25.39 56.94 -1.75
N SER A 146 -24.23 56.65 -2.35
CA SER A 146 -23.12 57.59 -2.45
C SER A 146 -23.02 58.10 -3.88
N ARG A 147 -23.41 59.36 -4.10
CA ARG A 147 -23.01 60.12 -5.29
C ARG A 147 -22.64 61.55 -4.89
N ARG A 148 -21.42 61.90 -5.30
CA ARG A 148 -20.97 63.20 -5.81
C ARG A 148 -20.63 64.27 -4.77
N ASN A 149 -19.32 64.49 -4.59
CA ASN A 149 -18.78 65.84 -4.60
C ASN A 149 -17.53 65.87 -5.47
N LYS A 150 -17.57 66.77 -6.47
CA LYS A 150 -16.44 67.14 -7.31
C LYS A 150 -15.61 68.17 -6.54
N GLU A 151 -14.31 67.95 -6.49
CA GLU A 151 -13.34 69.01 -6.23
C GLU A 151 -13.40 70.06 -7.35
N THR A 152 -13.57 71.33 -6.99
CA THR A 152 -12.99 72.47 -7.72
C THR A 152 -12.74 73.64 -6.76
N ARG A 153 -11.45 73.81 -6.43
CA ARG A 153 -10.64 75.04 -6.40
C ARG A 153 -11.16 76.32 -5.70
N SER A 154 -10.33 76.81 -4.77
CA SER A 154 -10.20 78.21 -4.35
C SER A 154 -10.05 79.16 -5.55
N ASP A 155 -10.82 80.24 -5.56
CA ASP A 155 -10.38 81.60 -5.21
C ASP A 155 -11.55 82.35 -4.55
#